data_AF-A0A8T5H8Q2-F1
#
_entry.id   AF-A0A8T5H8Q2-F1
#
_cell.length_a   1.000
_cell.length_b   1.000
_cell.length_c   1.000
_cell.angle_alpha   90.00
_cell.angle_beta   90.00
_cell.angle_gamma   90.00
#
_symmetry.space_group_name_H-M   'P 1'
#
loop_
_entity.id
_entity.type
_entity.pdbx_description
1 polymer ?
#
loop_
_entity_poly.entity_id
_entity_poly.type
_entity_poly.pdbx_seq_one_letter_code
_entity_poly.pdbx_strand_id
1 'polypeptide(L)'
;FTRSHYILSNICTIGIIGLVSASLIAIVGYPVIFQSAEFSLVTIPIIIFGAITGSVLFGSLASIISTRLRSSEGFNVIINTVFLFFAFVSSAFYPADTAPEPLRTAFYLNPLTYLVDIIRAGIFGTVNEFVIIEMIILAVIATVLFIIASKLLTRLDF
;
A
#
# COMPACT_ATOMS: atom_id res chain seq x y z
N PHE A 1 -9.47 31.61 8.36
CA PHE A 1 -9.03 30.23 8.11
C PHE A 1 -7.66 30.02 8.74
N THR A 2 -7.53 29.12 9.71
CA THR A 2 -6.24 28.74 10.32
C THR A 2 -5.61 27.58 9.55
N ARG A 3 -4.28 27.43 9.62
CA ARG A 3 -3.53 26.35 8.93
C ARG A 3 -4.07 24.95 9.28
N SER A 4 -4.54 24.76 10.51
CA SER A 4 -5.14 23.50 10.97
C SER A 4 -6.42 23.13 10.21
N HIS A 5 -7.30 24.09 9.90
CA HIS A 5 -8.51 23.82 9.13
C HIS A 5 -8.20 23.39 7.68
N TYR A 6 -7.16 23.97 7.08
CA TYR A 6 -6.73 23.59 5.74
C TYR A 6 -6.19 22.15 5.70
N ILE A 7 -5.32 21.78 6.65
CA ILE A 7 -4.75 20.43 6.73
C ILE A 7 -5.85 19.39 6.96
N LEU A 8 -6.79 19.66 7.89
CA LEU A 8 -7.93 18.77 8.15
C LEU A 8 -8.82 18.61 6.91
N SER A 9 -9.12 19.70 6.21
CA SER A 9 -9.89 19.65 4.96
C SER A 9 -9.21 18.79 3.89
N ASN A 10 -7.88 18.93 3.76
CA ASN A 10 -7.10 18.16 2.81
C ASN A 10 -7.09 16.66 3.15
N ILE A 11 -6.92 16.31 4.44
CA ILE A 11 -6.98 14.91 4.89
C ILE A 11 -8.35 14.30 4.62
N CYS A 12 -9.45 15.02 4.94
CA CYS A 12 -10.80 14.56 4.63
C CYS A 12 -11.00 14.38 3.12
N THR A 13 -10.51 15.31 2.30
CA THR A 13 -10.61 15.22 0.84
C THR A 13 -9.91 13.98 0.30
N ILE A 14 -8.67 13.74 0.72
CA ILE A 14 -7.88 12.56 0.31
C ILE A 14 -8.57 11.26 0.79
N GLY A 15 -9.07 11.26 2.03
CA GLY A 15 -9.79 10.12 2.59
C GLY A 15 -11.06 9.78 1.80
N ILE A 16 -11.85 10.79 1.42
CA ILE A 16 -13.05 10.61 0.59
C ILE A 16 -12.67 10.08 -0.78
N ILE A 17 -11.69 10.68 -1.46
CA ILE A 17 -11.23 10.21 -2.77
C ILE A 17 -10.79 8.75 -2.68
N GLY A 18 -9.97 8.39 -1.69
CA GLY A 18 -9.50 7.03 -1.49
C GLY A 18 -10.63 6.03 -1.24
N LEU A 19 -11.60 6.39 -0.38
CA LEU A 19 -12.74 5.53 -0.08
C LEU A 19 -13.64 5.32 -1.30
N VAL A 20 -13.90 6.39 -2.07
CA VAL A 20 -14.69 6.32 -3.30
C VAL A 20 -13.97 5.46 -4.33
N SER A 21 -12.67 5.66 -4.55
CA SER A 21 -11.88 4.83 -5.46
C SER A 21 -11.86 3.36 -5.05
N ALA A 22 -11.63 3.06 -3.77
CA ALA A 22 -11.63 1.69 -3.26
C ALA A 22 -13.01 1.03 -3.42
N SER A 23 -14.09 1.77 -3.13
CA SER A 23 -15.46 1.28 -3.30
C SER A 23 -15.79 0.99 -4.75
N LEU A 24 -15.39 1.89 -5.67
CA LEU A 24 -15.58 1.67 -7.11
C LEU A 24 -14.81 0.45 -7.60
N ILE A 25 -13.55 0.29 -7.21
CA ILE A 25 -12.73 -0.87 -7.57
C ILE A 25 -13.39 -2.16 -7.02
N ALA A 26 -13.86 -2.15 -5.78
CA ALA A 26 -14.53 -3.30 -5.18
C ALA A 26 -15.84 -3.63 -5.92
N ILE A 27 -16.68 -2.64 -6.23
CA ILE A 27 -17.94 -2.83 -6.96
C ILE A 27 -17.68 -3.42 -8.36
N VAL A 28 -16.69 -2.90 -9.08
CA VAL A 28 -16.35 -3.36 -10.43
C VAL A 28 -15.70 -4.75 -10.39
N GLY A 29 -14.86 -5.03 -9.39
CA GLY A 29 -14.17 -6.31 -9.23
C GLY A 29 -15.05 -7.43 -8.70
N TYR A 30 -16.07 -7.10 -7.89
CA TYR A 30 -16.91 -8.08 -7.19
C TYR A 30 -17.53 -9.16 -8.08
N PRO A 31 -18.11 -8.85 -9.26
CA PRO A 31 -18.67 -9.88 -10.14
C PRO A 31 -17.66 -10.95 -10.58
N VAL A 32 -16.37 -10.60 -10.64
CA VAL A 32 -15.30 -11.52 -11.04
C VAL A 32 -14.87 -12.44 -9.89
N ILE A 33 -14.89 -11.93 -8.65
CA ILE A 33 -14.34 -12.63 -7.49
C ILE A 33 -15.40 -13.27 -6.58
N PHE A 34 -16.68 -12.92 -6.73
CA PHE A 34 -17.75 -13.29 -5.79
C PHE A 34 -17.89 -14.79 -5.55
N GLN A 35 -17.67 -15.63 -6.58
CA GLN A 35 -17.81 -17.08 -6.44
C GLN A 35 -16.67 -17.73 -5.64
N SER A 36 -15.52 -17.06 -5.56
CA SER A 36 -14.31 -17.60 -4.93
C SER A 36 -13.97 -16.88 -3.62
N ALA A 37 -14.64 -15.76 -3.31
CA ALA A 37 -14.35 -14.96 -2.14
C ALA A 37 -14.86 -15.64 -0.85
N GLU A 38 -13.98 -15.84 0.11
CA GLU A 38 -14.28 -16.44 1.41
C GLU A 38 -14.17 -15.39 2.51
N PHE A 39 -15.23 -14.59 2.67
CA PHE A 39 -15.33 -13.65 3.77
C PHE A 39 -15.72 -14.38 5.05
N SER A 40 -14.75 -14.54 5.96
CA SER A 40 -14.92 -15.11 7.29
C SER A 40 -14.53 -14.09 8.35
N LEU A 41 -15.02 -14.27 9.59
CA LEU A 41 -14.61 -13.45 10.73
C LEU A 41 -13.10 -13.46 10.96
N VAL A 42 -12.40 -14.51 10.49
CA VAL A 42 -10.94 -14.65 10.58
C VAL A 42 -10.21 -13.87 9.49
N THR A 43 -10.82 -13.68 8.32
CA THR A 43 -10.14 -13.06 7.17
C THR A 43 -10.28 -11.54 7.14
N ILE A 44 -11.35 -10.99 7.73
CA ILE A 44 -11.55 -9.53 7.86
C ILE A 44 -10.38 -8.83 8.59
N PRO A 45 -9.89 -9.31 9.75
CA PRO A 45 -8.73 -8.71 10.41
C PRO A 45 -7.46 -8.65 9.55
N ILE A 46 -7.26 -9.62 8.66
CA ILE A 46 -6.09 -9.68 7.77
C ILE A 46 -6.18 -8.59 6.70
N ILE A 47 -7.36 -8.39 6.12
CA ILE A 47 -7.60 -7.29 5.18
C ILE A 47 -7.39 -5.93 5.86
N ILE A 48 -7.91 -5.76 7.08
CA ILE A 48 -7.73 -4.54 7.88
C ILE A 48 -6.25 -4.31 8.17
N PHE A 49 -5.52 -5.36 8.58
CA PHE A 49 -4.09 -5.30 8.80
C PHE A 49 -3.35 -4.83 7.55
N GLY A 50 -3.63 -5.44 6.38
CA GLY A 50 -3.02 -5.06 5.10
C GLY A 50 -3.33 -3.62 4.73
N ALA A 51 -4.57 -3.17 4.88
CA ALA A 51 -4.98 -1.80 4.59
C ALA A 51 -4.25 -0.77 5.48
N ILE A 52 -4.14 -1.03 6.79
CA ILE A 52 -3.45 -0.13 7.72
C ILE A 52 -1.94 -0.12 7.44
N THR A 53 -1.31 -1.29 7.40
CA THR A 53 0.15 -1.40 7.21
C THR A 53 0.59 -0.90 5.84
N GLY A 54 -0.17 -1.20 4.78
CA GLY A 54 0.03 -0.66 3.44
C GLY A 54 -0.08 0.87 3.40
N SER A 55 -1.10 1.43 4.06
CA SER A 55 -1.27 2.89 4.15
C SER A 55 -0.09 3.56 4.88
N VAL A 56 0.38 2.96 5.98
CA VAL A 56 1.56 3.45 6.71
C VAL A 56 2.82 3.35 5.84
N LEU A 57 3.06 2.23 5.18
CA LEU A 57 4.22 2.01 4.33
C LEU A 57 4.28 3.03 3.19
N PHE A 58 3.22 3.10 2.39
CA PHE A 58 3.18 3.94 1.18
C PHE A 58 3.02 5.42 1.52
N GLY A 59 2.30 5.76 2.60
CA GLY A 59 2.26 7.13 3.12
C GLY A 59 3.63 7.61 3.62
N SER A 60 4.40 6.72 4.26
CA SER A 60 5.77 7.02 4.68
C SER A 60 6.71 7.17 3.49
N LEU A 61 6.60 6.31 2.48
CA LEU A 61 7.38 6.42 1.23
C LEU A 61 7.09 7.74 0.52
N ALA A 62 5.82 8.10 0.34
CA ALA A 62 5.42 9.38 -0.25
C ALA A 62 5.96 10.56 0.55
N SER A 63 5.90 10.48 1.87
CA SER A 63 6.44 11.52 2.77
C SER A 63 7.96 11.66 2.67
N ILE A 64 8.70 10.55 2.56
CA ILE A 64 10.16 10.58 2.35
C ILE A 64 10.50 11.24 1.02
N ILE A 65 9.78 10.89 -0.06
CA ILE A 65 9.97 11.48 -1.39
C ILE A 65 9.67 12.98 -1.36
N SER A 66 8.59 13.40 -0.68
CA SER A 66 8.22 14.82 -0.60
C SER A 66 9.29 15.68 0.07
N THR A 67 10.04 15.14 1.05
CA THR A 67 11.15 15.87 1.70
C THR A 67 12.30 16.24 0.78
N ARG A 68 12.44 15.57 -0.37
CA ARG A 68 13.54 15.79 -1.33
C ARG A 68 13.15 16.67 -2.51
N LEU A 69 11.86 16.94 -2.70
CA LEU A 69 11.33 17.61 -3.88
C LEU A 69 10.86 19.01 -3.52
N ARG A 70 11.27 19.99 -4.33
CA ARG A 70 11.00 21.41 -4.08
C ARG A 70 9.70 21.92 -4.70
N SER A 71 9.11 21.15 -5.62
CA SER A 71 7.88 21.52 -6.32
C SER A 71 6.87 20.38 -6.27
N SER A 72 5.58 20.74 -6.20
CA SER A 72 4.47 19.78 -6.23
C SER A 72 4.40 19.04 -7.57
N GLU A 73 4.79 19.68 -8.66
CA GLU A 73 4.84 19.05 -9.98
C GLU A 73 5.93 17.97 -10.05
N GLY A 74 7.13 18.26 -9.54
CA GLY A 74 8.21 17.27 -9.43
C GLY A 74 7.81 16.09 -8.54
N PHE A 75 7.12 16.37 -7.43
CA PHE A 75 6.54 15.32 -6.57
C PHE A 75 5.58 14.42 -7.32
N ASN A 76 4.60 14.99 -8.03
CA ASN A 76 3.60 14.22 -8.77
C ASN A 76 4.23 13.36 -9.87
N VAL A 77 5.23 13.86 -10.59
CA VAL A 77 5.93 13.06 -11.60
C VAL A 77 6.65 11.88 -10.93
N ILE A 78 7.47 12.14 -9.91
CA ILE A 78 8.27 11.10 -9.27
C ILE A 78 7.38 10.05 -8.59
N ILE A 79 6.38 10.47 -7.82
CA ILE A 79 5.54 9.54 -7.07
C ILE A 79 4.77 8.62 -8.02
N ASN A 80 4.15 9.15 -9.08
CA ASN A 80 3.41 8.34 -10.04
C ASN A 80 4.32 7.38 -10.81
N THR A 81 5.52 7.82 -11.20
CA THR A 81 6.52 6.95 -11.82
C THR A 81 6.96 5.82 -10.89
N VAL A 82 7.26 6.12 -9.62
CA VAL A 82 7.64 5.10 -8.63
C VAL A 82 6.52 4.09 -8.44
N PHE A 83 5.28 4.54 -8.23
CA PHE A 83 4.14 3.64 -8.06
C PHE A 83 3.86 2.79 -9.30
N LEU A 84 4.06 3.32 -10.51
CA LEU A 84 3.96 2.57 -11.74
C LEU A 84 4.95 1.39 -11.74
N PHE A 85 6.24 1.66 -11.50
CA PHE A 85 7.24 0.59 -11.44
C PHE A 85 6.98 -0.39 -10.31
N PHE A 86 6.54 0.09 -9.14
CA PHE A 86 6.12 -0.78 -8.05
C PHE A 86 4.99 -1.71 -8.48
N ALA A 87 3.95 -1.20 -9.14
CA ALA A 87 2.82 -2.01 -9.56
C ALA A 87 3.23 -3.11 -10.56
N PHE A 88 4.05 -2.76 -11.56
CA PHE A 88 4.52 -3.72 -12.56
C PHE A 88 5.53 -4.74 -12.02
N VAL A 89 6.37 -4.35 -11.07
CA VAL A 89 7.35 -5.23 -10.42
C VAL A 89 6.77 -5.78 -9.11
N SER A 90 5.55 -6.29 -9.15
CA SER A 90 4.89 -6.89 -7.98
C SER A 90 3.92 -7.99 -8.38
N SER A 91 3.38 -8.69 -7.37
CA SER A 91 2.33 -9.68 -7.58
C SER A 91 0.96 -9.12 -7.96
N ALA A 92 0.81 -7.79 -8.13
CA ALA A 92 -0.47 -7.13 -8.41
C ALA A 92 -1.12 -7.59 -9.72
N PHE A 93 -0.33 -7.70 -10.79
CA PHE A 93 -0.81 -8.09 -12.12
C PHE A 93 -0.52 -9.54 -12.47
N TYR A 94 0.58 -10.10 -11.93
CA TYR A 94 1.03 -11.46 -12.22
C TYR A 94 1.40 -12.16 -10.92
N PRO A 95 0.96 -13.40 -10.66
CA PRO A 95 1.38 -14.13 -9.47
C PRO A 95 2.91 -14.24 -9.40
N ALA A 96 3.49 -14.00 -8.21
CA ALA A 96 4.94 -14.07 -8.04
C ALA A 96 5.48 -15.51 -8.21
N ASP A 97 4.70 -16.51 -7.78
CA ASP A 97 5.10 -17.91 -7.79
C ASP A 97 5.32 -18.48 -9.20
N THR A 98 4.62 -17.92 -10.20
CA THR A 98 4.67 -18.37 -11.59
C THR A 98 5.61 -17.56 -12.46
N ALA A 99 6.23 -16.50 -11.92
CA ALA A 99 7.16 -15.67 -12.65
C ALA A 99 8.51 -16.39 -12.87
N PRO A 100 9.13 -16.27 -14.06
CA PRO A 100 10.47 -16.80 -14.30
C PRO A 100 11.53 -15.99 -13.53
N GLU A 101 12.66 -16.61 -13.20
CA GLU A 101 13.84 -15.88 -12.73
C GLU A 101 14.46 -15.11 -13.90
N PRO A 102 14.91 -13.85 -13.71
CA PRO A 102 15.13 -13.13 -12.44
C PRO A 102 13.93 -12.30 -11.93
N LEU A 103 12.81 -12.27 -12.67
CA LEU A 103 11.66 -11.41 -12.35
C LEU A 103 11.02 -11.75 -11.00
N ARG A 104 10.93 -13.05 -10.68
CA ARG A 104 10.43 -13.52 -9.39
C ARG A 104 11.17 -12.92 -8.20
N THR A 105 12.49 -12.84 -8.27
CA THR A 105 13.31 -12.22 -7.22
C THR A 105 13.01 -10.73 -7.11
N ALA A 106 12.83 -10.03 -8.23
CA ALA A 106 12.48 -8.61 -8.23
C ALA A 106 11.10 -8.38 -7.58
N PHE A 107 10.13 -9.27 -7.79
CA PHE A 107 8.82 -9.17 -7.14
C PHE A 107 8.94 -9.28 -5.63
N TYR A 108 9.68 -10.26 -5.11
CA TYR A 108 9.84 -10.41 -3.65
C TYR A 108 10.73 -9.33 -3.01
N LEU A 109 11.47 -8.52 -3.78
CA LEU A 109 12.13 -7.33 -3.23
C LEU A 109 11.17 -6.15 -3.03
N ASN A 110 10.03 -6.16 -3.73
CA ASN A 110 9.06 -5.09 -3.68
C ASN A 110 8.01 -5.36 -2.57
N PRO A 111 7.88 -4.49 -1.55
CA PRO A 111 6.92 -4.70 -0.48
C PRO A 111 5.45 -4.62 -0.93
N LEU A 112 5.18 -4.10 -2.14
CA LEU A 112 3.84 -4.16 -2.71
C LEU A 112 3.37 -5.59 -2.93
N THR A 113 4.29 -6.52 -3.24
CA THR A 113 4.00 -7.95 -3.39
C THR A 113 3.36 -8.50 -2.12
N TYR A 114 4.00 -8.27 -0.97
CA TYR A 114 3.48 -8.70 0.33
C TYR A 114 2.10 -8.09 0.62
N LEU A 115 1.92 -6.79 0.36
CA LEU A 115 0.62 -6.15 0.58
C LEU A 115 -0.48 -6.80 -0.29
N VAL A 116 -0.19 -7.02 -1.56
CA VAL A 116 -1.13 -7.64 -2.50
C VAL A 116 -1.46 -9.07 -2.06
N ASP A 117 -0.45 -9.85 -1.67
CA ASP A 117 -0.62 -11.24 -1.30
C ASP A 117 -1.40 -11.41 0.01
N ILE A 118 -1.19 -10.52 0.99
CA ILE A 118 -1.98 -10.44 2.23
C ILE A 118 -3.45 -10.08 1.96
N ILE A 119 -3.70 -9.04 1.15
CA ILE A 119 -5.07 -8.64 0.79
C ILE A 119 -5.77 -9.76 0.02
N ARG A 120 -5.05 -10.40 -0.91
CA ARG A 120 -5.56 -11.56 -1.67
C ARG A 120 -5.91 -12.72 -0.75
N ALA A 121 -5.01 -13.10 0.17
CA ALA A 121 -5.24 -14.17 1.12
C ALA A 121 -6.43 -13.87 2.06
N GLY A 122 -6.62 -12.61 2.43
CA GLY A 122 -7.80 -12.17 3.17
C GLY A 122 -9.10 -12.26 2.36
N ILE A 123 -9.08 -11.95 1.07
CA ILE A 123 -10.29 -12.03 0.21
C ILE A 123 -10.67 -13.49 -0.07
N PHE A 124 -9.70 -14.35 -0.36
CA PHE A 124 -9.93 -15.73 -0.80
C PHE A 124 -9.81 -16.78 0.30
N GLY A 125 -9.53 -16.38 1.55
CA GLY A 125 -9.41 -17.31 2.68
C GLY A 125 -8.15 -18.19 2.65
N THR A 126 -7.22 -17.96 1.70
CA THR A 126 -6.02 -18.78 1.49
C THR A 126 -4.85 -18.35 2.36
N VAL A 127 -5.06 -18.24 3.68
CA VAL A 127 -4.03 -17.82 4.63
C VAL A 127 -3.12 -19.02 4.94
N ASN A 128 -1.83 -18.89 4.65
CA ASN A 128 -0.82 -19.91 4.91
C ASN A 128 0.35 -19.32 5.72
N GLU A 129 1.33 -20.16 6.08
CA GLU A 129 2.53 -19.72 6.82
C GLU A 129 3.31 -18.64 6.08
N PHE A 130 3.34 -18.69 4.75
CA PHE A 130 4.03 -17.69 3.92
C PHE A 130 3.39 -16.31 4.07
N VAL A 131 2.05 -16.21 4.00
CA VAL A 131 1.31 -14.95 4.22
C VAL A 131 1.61 -14.36 5.59
N ILE A 132 1.73 -15.18 6.64
CA ILE A 132 2.09 -14.71 7.98
C ILE A 132 3.49 -14.08 7.99
N ILE A 133 4.46 -14.69 7.29
CA ILE A 133 5.80 -14.13 7.13
C ILE A 133 5.74 -12.79 6.38
N GLU A 134 4.97 -12.72 5.30
CA GLU A 134 4.75 -11.49 4.53
C GLU A 134 4.15 -10.37 5.39
N MET A 135 3.20 -10.69 6.27
CA MET A 135 2.64 -9.74 7.23
C MET A 135 3.71 -9.18 8.16
N ILE A 136 4.57 -10.04 8.70
CA ILE A 136 5.67 -9.62 9.59
C ILE A 136 6.65 -8.72 8.84
N ILE A 137 7.07 -9.13 7.63
CA ILE A 137 8.00 -8.35 6.80
C ILE A 137 7.40 -6.98 6.47
N LEU A 138 6.14 -6.95 6.03
CA LEU A 138 5.44 -5.72 5.71
C LEU A 138 5.34 -4.78 6.92
N ALA A 139 5.00 -5.31 8.10
CA ALA A 139 4.94 -4.52 9.34
C ALA A 139 6.30 -3.95 9.73
N VAL A 140 7.37 -4.72 9.61
CA VAL A 140 8.74 -4.26 9.88
C VAL A 140 9.13 -3.15 8.92
N ILE A 141 8.93 -3.34 7.60
CA ILE A 141 9.26 -2.32 6.59
C ILE A 141 8.43 -1.05 6.81
N ALA A 142 7.12 -1.19 7.05
CA ALA A 142 6.23 -0.06 7.33
C ALA A 142 6.70 0.74 8.55
N THR A 143 7.06 0.05 9.64
CA THR A 143 7.56 0.68 10.87
C THR A 143 8.87 1.40 10.64
N VAL A 144 9.82 0.77 9.95
CA VAL A 144 11.13 1.38 9.63
C VAL A 144 10.95 2.64 8.78
N LEU A 145 10.16 2.56 7.70
CA LEU A 145 9.89 3.70 6.84
C LEU A 145 9.14 4.81 7.58
N PHE A 146 8.19 4.47 8.45
CA PHE A 146 7.50 5.45 9.27
C PHE A 146 8.45 6.22 10.18
N ILE A 147 9.34 5.52 10.89
CA ILE A 147 10.36 6.15 11.74
C ILE A 147 11.27 7.08 10.91
N ILE A 148 11.69 6.64 9.71
CA ILE A 148 12.52 7.46 8.81
C ILE A 148 11.75 8.71 8.36
N ALA A 149 10.51 8.55 7.92
CA ALA A 149 9.64 9.64 7.47
C ALA A 149 9.41 10.66 8.59
N SER A 150 9.05 10.21 9.80
CA SER A 150 8.86 11.10 10.96
C SER A 150 10.13 11.88 11.31
N LYS A 151 11.31 11.23 11.27
CA LYS A 151 12.60 11.90 11.53
C LYS A 151 12.97 12.91 10.46
N LEU A 152 12.66 12.64 9.19
CA LEU A 152 12.95 13.56 8.09
C LEU A 152 12.02 14.78 8.12
N LEU A 153 10.73 14.57 8.37
CA LEU A 153 9.74 15.66 8.46
C LEU A 153 10.04 16.60 9.64
N THR A 154 10.31 16.05 10.82
CA THR A 154 10.63 16.87 12.00
C THR A 154 11.92 17.69 11.85
N ARG A 155 12.85 17.29 10.98
CA ARG A 155 14.07 18.07 10.68
C ARG A 155 13.82 19.26 9.74
N LEU A 156 12.70 19.28 9.01
CA LEU A 156 12.35 20.38 8.11
C LEU A 156 11.65 21.54 8.84
N ASP A 157 11.14 21.28 10.05
CA ASP A 157 10.44 22.27 10.87
C ASP A 157 11.39 23.17 11.69
N PHE A 158 12.71 23.03 11.50
CA PHE A 158 13.77 23.86 12.09
C PHE A 158 14.57 24.59 11.01
#